data_AF-A0A3B0YZ44-F1
#
_entry.id   AF-A0A3B0YZ44-F1
#
_cell.length_a   1.000
_cell.length_b   1.000
_cell.length_c   1.000
_cell.angle_alpha   90.00
_cell.angle_beta   90.00
_cell.angle_gamma   90.00
#
_symmetry.space_group_name_H-M   'P 1'
#
loop_
_entity.id
_entity.type
_entity.pdbx_description
1 polymer ?
#
loop_
_entity_poly.entity_id
_entity_poly.type
_entity_poly.pdbx_seq_one_letter_code
_entity_poly.pdbx_strand_id
1 'polypeptide(L)'
;MIRNLLLTLTILVWSTNGWAKDFNYQADVKGMVCAFCAYSVNKKISTLPGVDAESVDVDLKSGRVVFSSEQKVSRESLEAVFTDSGFRLEKLSEVERPPASGQSLERPALVLDMKLYSLDTVQFESVFEAIGNIAAGNQSRLLIEAPALLEDDLLKPVLMGRQQVMKVRFMPSSTDAIHLQLYLR
;
A
#
# COMPACT_ATOMS: atom_id res chain seq x y z
N MET A 1 -42.20 38.76 -38.94
CA MET A 1 -40.80 38.54 -38.48
C MET A 1 -40.75 37.25 -37.67
N ILE A 2 -40.88 36.10 -38.33
CA ILE A 2 -40.78 34.76 -37.77
C ILE A 2 -39.64 34.09 -38.52
N ARG A 3 -38.46 34.01 -37.90
CA ARG A 3 -37.34 33.21 -38.38
C ARG A 3 -36.39 33.01 -37.20
N ASN A 4 -36.03 31.76 -36.94
CA ASN A 4 -35.15 31.26 -35.86
C ASN A 4 -35.85 30.66 -34.64
N LEU A 5 -36.75 29.71 -34.88
CA LEU A 5 -37.21 28.77 -33.85
C LEU A 5 -37.27 27.37 -34.47
N LEU A 6 -36.12 26.70 -34.62
CA LEU A 6 -35.98 25.26 -34.89
C LEU A 6 -34.48 24.93 -35.01
N LEU A 7 -33.92 24.33 -33.96
CA LEU A 7 -32.75 23.40 -33.91
C LEU A 7 -32.04 23.45 -32.54
N THR A 8 -32.79 23.30 -31.45
CA THR A 8 -32.25 22.93 -30.12
C THR A 8 -32.46 21.43 -29.86
N LEU A 9 -32.27 20.61 -30.90
CA LEU A 9 -32.49 19.17 -30.85
C LEU A 9 -31.18 18.45 -30.51
N THR A 10 -31.24 17.65 -29.44
CA THR A 10 -30.42 16.46 -29.14
C THR A 10 -28.94 16.66 -28.84
N ILE A 11 -28.59 17.15 -27.64
CA ILE A 11 -27.53 16.53 -26.80
C ILE A 11 -27.95 16.64 -25.33
N LEU A 12 -29.03 15.95 -24.95
CA LEU A 12 -29.21 15.48 -23.57
C LEU A 12 -28.45 14.15 -23.46
N VAL A 13 -27.12 14.21 -23.60
CA VAL A 13 -26.25 13.16 -23.05
C VAL A 13 -26.22 13.45 -21.57
N TRP A 14 -27.23 12.96 -20.85
CA TRP A 14 -27.09 12.74 -19.43
C TRP A 14 -26.01 11.68 -19.32
N SER A 15 -24.78 12.12 -19.13
CA SER A 15 -23.69 11.30 -18.68
C SER A 15 -24.18 10.57 -17.44
N THR A 16 -24.62 9.33 -17.62
CA THR A 16 -24.68 8.38 -16.51
C THR A 16 -23.22 8.14 -16.16
N ASN A 17 -22.68 9.02 -15.32
CA ASN A 17 -21.52 8.71 -14.51
C ASN A 17 -21.94 7.49 -13.71
N GLY A 18 -21.69 6.30 -14.25
CA GLY A 18 -21.76 5.05 -13.52
C GLY A 18 -20.71 5.15 -12.44
N TRP A 19 -21.11 5.64 -11.26
CA TRP A 19 -20.27 5.63 -10.09
C TRP A 19 -19.93 4.16 -9.81
N ALA A 20 -18.67 3.80 -10.08
CA ALA A 20 -18.12 2.53 -9.64
C ALA A 20 -18.40 2.44 -8.13
N LYS A 21 -19.05 1.34 -7.72
CA LYS A 21 -19.36 1.11 -6.31
C LYS A 21 -18.09 0.64 -5.64
N ASP A 22 -17.36 1.57 -5.03
CA ASP A 22 -16.18 1.22 -4.24
C ASP A 22 -16.62 0.56 -2.93
N PHE A 23 -16.14 -0.66 -2.68
CA PHE A 23 -16.29 -1.37 -1.42
C PHE A 23 -15.17 -0.96 -0.49
N ASN A 24 -15.46 -0.86 0.80
CA ASN A 24 -14.45 -0.55 1.78
C ASN A 24 -14.59 -1.44 2.99
N TYR A 25 -13.46 -1.88 3.50
CA TYR A 25 -13.41 -2.91 4.52
C TYR A 25 -12.58 -2.46 5.70
N GLN A 26 -13.02 -2.88 6.88
CA GLN A 26 -12.19 -2.98 8.07
C GLN A 26 -12.06 -4.45 8.45
N ALA A 27 -10.82 -4.90 8.63
CA ALA A 27 -10.48 -6.22 9.12
C ALA A 27 -9.71 -6.13 10.44
N ASP A 28 -9.91 -7.11 11.32
CA ASP A 28 -9.08 -7.29 12.51
C ASP A 28 -8.22 -8.56 12.30
N VAL A 29 -6.91 -8.38 12.28
CA VAL A 29 -5.93 -9.45 11.99
C VAL A 29 -5.04 -9.69 13.21
N LYS A 30 -4.90 -10.96 13.60
CA LYS A 30 -4.01 -11.42 14.68
C LYS A 30 -2.73 -12.03 14.12
N GLY A 31 -1.69 -12.06 14.95
CA GLY A 31 -0.39 -12.65 14.63
C GLY A 31 0.67 -11.64 14.19
N MET A 32 0.32 -10.37 14.02
CA MET A 32 1.30 -9.31 13.75
C MET A 32 1.99 -8.87 15.04
N VAL A 33 3.32 -8.98 15.10
CA VAL A 33 4.13 -8.61 16.28
C VAL A 33 5.18 -7.53 15.99
N CYS A 34 5.46 -7.26 14.72
CA CYS A 34 6.39 -6.22 14.28
C CYS A 34 5.98 -5.63 12.92
N ALA A 35 6.65 -4.55 12.51
CA ALA A 35 6.38 -3.83 11.28
C ALA A 35 6.57 -4.69 10.03
N PHE A 36 7.50 -5.64 10.03
CA PHE A 36 7.65 -6.59 8.92
C PHE A 36 6.43 -7.53 8.78
N CYS A 37 5.81 -7.92 9.90
CA CYS A 37 4.54 -8.67 9.87
C CYS A 37 3.39 -7.82 9.32
N ALA A 38 3.31 -6.55 9.74
CA ALA A 38 2.30 -5.61 9.24
C ALA A 38 2.46 -5.39 7.73
N TYR A 39 3.69 -5.21 7.26
CA TYR A 39 4.01 -5.15 5.83
C TYR A 39 3.59 -6.43 5.09
N SER A 40 3.89 -7.61 5.64
CA SER A 40 3.50 -8.89 5.04
C SER A 40 1.98 -9.03 4.90
N VAL A 41 1.22 -8.58 5.91
CA VAL A 41 -0.26 -8.55 5.86
C VAL A 41 -0.74 -7.59 4.78
N ASN A 42 -0.19 -6.36 4.73
CA ASN A 42 -0.52 -5.38 3.71
C ASN A 42 -0.30 -5.95 2.29
N LYS A 43 0.91 -6.50 2.05
CA LYS A 43 1.28 -7.08 0.76
C LYS A 43 0.32 -8.18 0.33
N LYS A 44 -0.01 -9.11 1.24
CA LYS A 44 -0.94 -10.21 0.97
C LYS A 44 -2.33 -9.71 0.61
N ILE A 45 -2.87 -8.76 1.36
CA ILE A 45 -4.19 -8.16 1.08
C ILE A 45 -4.18 -7.45 -0.27
N SER A 46 -3.09 -6.73 -0.59
CA SER A 46 -2.92 -6.01 -1.85
C SER A 46 -2.89 -6.93 -3.09
N THR A 47 -2.69 -8.23 -2.92
CA THR A 47 -2.77 -9.21 -4.04
C THR A 47 -4.19 -9.65 -4.37
N LEU A 48 -5.17 -9.32 -3.52
CA LEU A 48 -6.56 -9.71 -3.76
C LEU A 48 -7.13 -8.97 -4.98
N PRO A 49 -7.90 -9.67 -5.84
CA PRO A 49 -8.53 -9.04 -6.99
C PRO A 49 -9.39 -7.84 -6.60
N GLY A 50 -9.20 -6.73 -7.32
CA GLY A 50 -9.93 -5.48 -7.13
C GLY A 50 -9.50 -4.67 -5.92
N VAL A 51 -8.60 -5.12 -5.04
CA VAL A 51 -8.11 -4.30 -3.92
C VAL A 51 -7.17 -3.21 -4.44
N ASP A 52 -7.39 -1.96 -4.02
CA ASP A 52 -6.43 -0.89 -4.26
C ASP A 52 -5.27 -1.02 -3.27
N ALA A 53 -4.10 -1.44 -3.76
CA ALA A 53 -2.89 -1.61 -2.94
C ALA A 53 -2.49 -0.33 -2.18
N GLU A 54 -2.80 0.87 -2.70
CA GLU A 54 -2.51 2.11 -1.98
C GLU A 54 -3.45 2.38 -0.81
N SER A 55 -4.65 1.80 -0.84
CA SER A 55 -5.65 2.00 0.21
C SER A 55 -5.41 1.13 1.44
N VAL A 56 -4.56 0.10 1.35
CA VAL A 56 -4.31 -0.84 2.45
C VAL A 56 -3.49 -0.14 3.53
N ASP A 57 -4.10 0.08 4.68
CA ASP A 57 -3.49 0.69 5.86
C ASP A 57 -3.58 -0.26 7.06
N VAL A 58 -2.45 -0.49 7.72
CA VAL A 58 -2.32 -1.47 8.79
C VAL A 58 -1.87 -0.78 10.08
N ASP A 59 -2.71 -0.84 11.10
CA ASP A 59 -2.37 -0.44 12.45
C ASP A 59 -1.92 -1.67 13.26
N LEU A 60 -0.61 -1.80 13.44
CA LEU A 60 0.00 -2.90 14.20
C LEU A 60 -0.44 -2.94 15.67
N LYS A 61 -0.69 -1.78 16.30
CA LYS A 61 -1.02 -1.74 17.73
C LYS A 61 -2.41 -2.32 17.99
N SER A 62 -3.38 -1.97 17.15
CA SER A 62 -4.75 -2.47 17.27
C SER A 62 -4.98 -3.80 16.54
N GLY A 63 -4.13 -4.13 15.57
CA GLY A 63 -4.34 -5.24 14.63
C GLY A 63 -5.39 -4.92 13.56
N ARG A 64 -5.82 -3.65 13.46
CA ARG A 64 -6.80 -3.20 12.49
C ARG A 64 -6.15 -3.01 11.12
N VAL A 65 -6.85 -3.44 10.09
CA VAL A 65 -6.51 -3.17 8.69
C VAL A 65 -7.72 -2.53 8.01
N VAL A 66 -7.50 -1.49 7.23
CA VAL A 66 -8.52 -0.89 6.37
C VAL A 66 -8.06 -0.89 4.92
N PHE A 67 -8.98 -1.12 3.99
CA PHE A 67 -8.68 -1.10 2.56
C PHE A 67 -9.94 -0.88 1.72
N SER A 68 -9.74 -0.44 0.49
CA SER A 68 -10.76 -0.22 -0.54
C SER A 68 -10.62 -1.26 -1.65
N SER A 69 -11.74 -1.59 -2.29
CA SER A 69 -11.78 -2.51 -3.41
C SER A 69 -12.86 -2.14 -4.42
N GLU A 70 -12.55 -2.29 -5.70
CA GLU A 70 -13.49 -2.17 -6.82
C GLU A 70 -14.45 -3.37 -6.91
N GLN A 71 -14.14 -4.45 -6.17
CA GLN A 71 -14.89 -5.70 -6.17
C GLN A 71 -15.23 -6.12 -4.74
N LYS A 72 -16.28 -6.94 -4.61
CA LYS A 72 -16.65 -7.46 -3.29
C LYS A 72 -15.61 -8.49 -2.84
N VAL A 73 -14.98 -8.25 -1.71
CA VAL A 73 -14.04 -9.18 -1.07
C VAL A 73 -14.80 -10.07 -0.09
N SER A 74 -14.65 -11.40 -0.22
CA SER A 74 -15.28 -12.35 0.69
C SER A 74 -14.36 -12.63 1.87
N ARG A 75 -14.94 -13.06 3.00
CA ARG A 75 -14.17 -13.45 4.19
C ARG A 75 -13.21 -14.59 3.86
N GLU A 76 -13.69 -15.56 3.10
CA GLU A 76 -12.95 -16.75 2.70
C GLU A 76 -11.75 -16.38 1.81
N SER A 77 -11.92 -15.45 0.86
CA SER A 77 -10.79 -14.97 0.04
C SER A 77 -9.72 -14.27 0.88
N LEU A 78 -10.13 -13.50 1.89
CA LEU A 78 -9.23 -12.79 2.78
C LEU A 78 -8.55 -13.74 3.79
N GLU A 79 -9.22 -14.79 4.23
CA GLU A 79 -8.62 -15.84 5.06
C GLU A 79 -7.61 -16.68 4.26
N ALA A 80 -7.93 -17.00 3.01
CA ALA A 80 -7.09 -17.81 2.14
C ALA A 80 -5.69 -17.20 1.94
N VAL A 81 -5.57 -15.87 1.86
CA VAL A 81 -4.26 -15.21 1.73
C VAL A 81 -3.36 -15.38 2.96
N PHE A 82 -3.93 -15.75 4.11
CA PHE A 82 -3.21 -15.92 5.37
C PHE A 82 -2.83 -17.36 5.72
N THR A 83 -3.34 -18.36 4.97
CA THR A 83 -3.20 -19.81 5.26
C THR A 83 -1.79 -20.24 5.70
N ASP A 84 -0.75 -19.70 5.07
CA ASP A 84 0.65 -20.09 5.32
C ASP A 84 1.49 -19.03 6.05
N SER A 85 0.86 -18.10 6.76
CA SER A 85 1.56 -16.90 7.27
C SER A 85 1.44 -16.66 8.77
N GLY A 86 0.83 -17.59 9.51
CA GLY A 86 0.63 -17.46 10.96
C GLY A 86 -0.33 -16.33 11.37
N PHE A 87 -0.91 -15.62 10.39
CA PHE A 87 -1.91 -14.59 10.61
C PHE A 87 -3.32 -15.19 10.62
N ARG A 88 -4.21 -14.55 11.36
CA ARG A 88 -5.61 -14.99 11.47
C ARG A 88 -6.56 -13.81 11.36
N LEU A 89 -7.59 -13.97 10.54
CA LEU A 89 -8.68 -13.00 10.44
C LEU A 89 -9.69 -13.25 11.56
N GLU A 90 -9.85 -12.28 12.45
CA GLU A 90 -10.85 -12.36 13.53
C GLU A 90 -12.17 -11.71 13.10
N LYS A 91 -12.12 -10.59 12.39
CA LYS A 91 -13.30 -9.86 11.94
C LYS A 91 -13.10 -9.26 10.56
N LEU A 92 -14.17 -9.22 9.77
CA LEU A 92 -14.27 -8.46 8.53
C LEU A 92 -15.61 -7.73 8.52
N SER A 93 -15.60 -6.45 8.19
CA SER A 93 -16.82 -5.64 8.08
C SER A 93 -16.67 -4.66 6.93
N GLU A 94 -17.70 -4.57 6.09
CA GLU A 94 -17.81 -3.49 5.11
C GLU A 94 -18.16 -2.21 5.88
N VAL A 95 -17.44 -1.12 5.61
CA VAL A 95 -17.59 0.16 6.29
C VAL A 95 -17.91 1.25 5.27
N GLU A 96 -18.62 2.29 5.70
CA GLU A 96 -18.78 3.48 4.88
C GLU A 96 -17.40 4.13 4.65
N ARG A 97 -17.17 4.61 3.43
CA ARG A 97 -15.90 5.10 2.86
C ARG A 97 -14.84 5.50 3.92
N PRO A 98 -13.68 4.83 3.98
CA PRO A 98 -12.52 5.21 4.77
C PRO A 98 -12.15 6.65 4.44
N PRO A 99 -11.64 7.43 5.40
CA PRO A 99 -11.16 8.76 5.10
C PRO A 99 -10.16 8.67 3.95
N ALA A 100 -10.44 9.44 2.88
CA ALA A 100 -9.57 9.48 1.72
C ALA A 100 -8.15 9.82 2.20
N SER A 101 -7.21 8.90 1.98
CA SER A 101 -5.79 9.18 2.19
C SER A 101 -5.36 10.15 1.11
N GLY A 102 -5.56 11.44 1.36
CA GLY A 102 -5.16 12.52 0.47
C GLY A 102 -3.68 12.41 0.16
N GLN A 103 -3.37 12.11 -1.10
CA GLN A 103 -2.02 12.19 -1.62
C GLN A 103 -1.70 13.67 -1.83
N SER A 104 -1.30 14.34 -0.76
CA SER A 104 -0.54 15.59 -0.88
C SER A 104 0.75 15.26 -1.62
N LEU A 105 1.11 16.08 -2.62
CA LEU A 105 2.37 15.99 -3.36
C LEU A 105 3.53 16.33 -2.41
N GLU A 106 3.82 15.42 -1.49
CA GLU A 106 4.95 15.53 -0.57
C GLU A 106 6.23 15.32 -1.39
N ARG A 107 7.23 16.17 -1.14
CA ARG A 107 8.57 15.96 -1.67
C ARG A 107 9.29 14.93 -0.81
N PRO A 108 10.06 14.00 -1.39
CA PRO A 108 10.85 13.08 -0.60
C PRO A 108 11.87 13.85 0.24
N ALA A 109 11.98 13.49 1.51
CA ALA A 109 12.99 14.02 2.42
C ALA A 109 14.38 13.46 2.10
N LEU A 110 14.41 12.24 1.54
CA LEU A 110 15.62 11.56 1.11
C LEU A 110 15.32 10.77 -0.16
N VAL A 111 16.23 10.85 -1.13
CA VAL A 111 16.26 10.02 -2.34
C VAL A 111 17.63 9.39 -2.44
N LEU A 112 17.69 8.07 -2.63
CA LEU A 112 18.93 7.32 -2.83
C LEU A 112 18.82 6.48 -4.09
N ASP A 113 19.76 6.66 -5.00
CA ASP A 113 19.89 5.86 -6.22
C ASP A 113 21.21 5.07 -6.14
N MET A 114 21.11 3.75 -6.11
CA MET A 114 22.25 2.86 -5.94
C MET A 114 22.29 1.84 -7.07
N LYS A 115 23.44 1.70 -7.72
CA LYS A 115 23.65 0.63 -8.72
C LYS A 115 24.10 -0.64 -8.03
N LEU A 116 23.54 -1.76 -8.46
CA LEU A 116 23.93 -3.08 -8.00
C LEU A 116 25.06 -3.60 -8.91
N TYR A 117 26.25 -3.76 -8.33
CA TYR A 117 27.38 -4.42 -9.02
C TYR A 117 27.32 -5.94 -8.90
N SER A 118 26.63 -6.43 -7.87
CA SER A 118 26.25 -7.82 -7.66
C SER A 118 24.93 -7.82 -6.87
N LEU A 119 24.16 -8.90 -6.90
CA LEU A 119 22.94 -9.07 -6.08
C LEU A 119 23.25 -9.21 -4.57
N ASP A 120 24.41 -8.71 -4.12
CA ASP A 120 24.82 -8.71 -2.74
C ASP A 120 24.35 -7.41 -2.06
N THR A 121 23.40 -7.57 -1.15
CA THR A 121 22.78 -6.49 -0.37
C THR A 121 23.48 -6.24 0.96
N VAL A 122 24.43 -7.11 1.36
CA VAL A 122 25.11 -7.04 2.68
C VAL A 122 25.79 -5.70 2.89
N GLN A 123 26.39 -5.14 1.83
CA GLN A 123 27.08 -3.85 1.90
C GLN A 123 26.14 -2.67 2.21
N PHE A 124 24.85 -2.81 1.96
CA PHE A 124 23.86 -1.76 2.19
C PHE A 124 23.05 -1.94 3.46
N GLU A 125 23.19 -3.07 4.16
CA GLU A 125 22.41 -3.38 5.37
C GLU A 125 22.41 -2.21 6.38
N SER A 126 23.59 -1.67 6.69
CA SER A 126 23.74 -0.51 7.58
C SER A 126 23.00 0.76 7.13
N VAL A 127 22.90 0.99 5.82
CA VAL A 127 22.15 2.12 5.24
C VAL A 127 20.66 1.90 5.46
N PHE A 128 20.17 0.70 5.18
CA PHE A 128 18.76 0.34 5.38
C PHE A 128 18.36 0.35 6.86
N GLU A 129 19.22 -0.10 7.76
CA GLU A 129 19.02 0.04 9.21
C GLU A 129 18.92 1.50 9.64
N ALA A 130 19.82 2.37 9.13
CA ALA A 130 19.81 3.79 9.42
C ALA A 130 18.52 4.47 8.93
N ILE A 131 18.06 4.12 7.72
CA ILE A 131 16.76 4.58 7.18
C ILE A 131 15.62 4.12 8.09
N GLY A 132 15.64 2.86 8.51
CA GLY A 132 14.67 2.32 9.46
C GLY A 132 14.63 3.14 10.77
N ASN A 133 15.79 3.55 11.28
CA ASN A 133 15.89 4.35 12.51
C ASN A 133 15.32 5.76 12.33
N ILE A 134 15.56 6.41 11.20
CA ILE A 134 15.00 7.73 10.86
C ILE A 134 13.48 7.64 10.74
N ALA A 135 13.00 6.61 10.05
CA ALA A 135 11.58 6.38 9.79
C ALA A 135 10.79 6.04 11.07
N ALA A 136 11.37 5.27 12.00
CA ALA A 136 10.71 4.85 13.25
C ALA A 136 10.38 6.00 14.22
N GLY A 137 10.81 7.23 13.96
CA GLY A 137 10.47 8.40 14.79
C GLY A 137 9.26 9.20 14.28
N ASN A 138 8.77 8.94 13.07
CA ASN A 138 7.82 9.82 12.37
C ASN A 138 6.75 9.02 11.62
N GLN A 139 5.66 9.68 11.20
CA GLN A 139 4.78 9.09 10.19
C GLN A 139 5.48 9.14 8.83
N SER A 140 6.12 8.04 8.46
CA SER A 140 6.94 7.98 7.24
C SER A 140 6.36 7.05 6.18
N ARG A 141 6.64 7.37 4.91
CA ARG A 141 6.42 6.49 3.76
C ARG A 141 7.73 6.19 3.08
N LEU A 142 7.96 4.92 2.76
CA LEU A 142 9.16 4.46 2.09
C LEU A 142 8.77 3.80 0.77
N LEU A 143 9.22 4.36 -0.35
CA LEU A 143 9.11 3.75 -1.67
C LEU A 143 10.46 3.14 -2.04
N ILE A 144 10.45 1.89 -2.48
CA ILE A 144 11.64 1.18 -2.98
C ILE A 144 11.31 0.58 -4.33
N GLU A 145 12.07 0.93 -5.36
CA GLU A 145 12.06 0.24 -6.65
C GLU A 145 13.36 -0.55 -6.79
N ALA A 146 13.26 -1.88 -6.92
CA ALA A 146 14.43 -2.77 -6.94
C ALA A 146 14.08 -4.15 -7.53
N PRO A 147 15.08 -4.99 -7.89
CA PRO A 147 14.83 -6.39 -8.28
C PRO A 147 13.99 -7.15 -7.25
N ALA A 148 12.97 -7.86 -7.71
CA ALA A 148 12.04 -8.61 -6.84
C ALA A 148 12.75 -9.60 -5.91
N LEU A 149 13.88 -10.17 -6.35
CA LEU A 149 14.69 -11.11 -5.56
C LEU A 149 15.28 -10.48 -4.29
N LEU A 150 15.43 -9.16 -4.25
CA LEU A 150 16.07 -8.45 -3.13
C LEU A 150 15.06 -7.91 -2.11
N GLU A 151 13.76 -8.07 -2.35
CA GLU A 151 12.72 -7.44 -1.55
C GLU A 151 12.86 -7.74 -0.04
N ASP A 152 12.96 -9.02 0.32
CA ASP A 152 13.10 -9.41 1.72
C ASP A 152 14.41 -8.92 2.34
N ASP A 153 15.51 -8.97 1.59
CA ASP A 153 16.83 -8.58 2.08
C ASP A 153 16.95 -7.07 2.31
N LEU A 154 16.22 -6.27 1.51
CA LEU A 154 16.16 -4.82 1.68
C LEU A 154 15.19 -4.43 2.79
N LEU A 155 14.10 -5.18 2.98
CA LEU A 155 13.04 -4.81 3.92
C LEU A 155 13.25 -5.33 5.34
N LYS A 156 13.92 -6.47 5.52
CA LYS A 156 14.19 -7.02 6.86
C LYS A 156 14.97 -6.04 7.75
N PRO A 157 16.09 -5.44 7.32
CA PRO A 157 16.84 -4.48 8.16
C PRO A 157 16.02 -3.22 8.51
N VAL A 158 15.08 -2.84 7.64
CA VAL A 158 14.23 -1.67 7.81
C VAL A 158 13.08 -1.92 8.78
N LEU A 159 12.48 -3.11 8.78
CA LEU A 159 11.18 -3.35 9.42
C LEU A 159 11.19 -4.41 10.53
N MET A 160 12.11 -5.38 10.48
CA MET A 160 12.07 -6.53 11.37
C MET A 160 12.30 -6.10 12.83
N GLY A 161 11.46 -6.63 13.74
CA GLY A 161 11.54 -6.33 15.18
C GLY A 161 11.03 -4.95 15.60
N ARG A 162 10.72 -4.04 14.66
CA ARG A 162 10.23 -2.69 15.00
C ARG A 162 8.73 -2.70 15.29
N GLN A 163 8.30 -1.95 16.30
CA GLN A 163 6.88 -1.83 16.68
C GLN A 163 6.15 -0.64 16.05
N GLN A 164 6.89 0.28 15.42
CA GLN A 164 6.28 1.39 14.67
C GLN A 164 6.18 1.00 13.19
N VAL A 165 4.97 1.11 12.63
CA VAL A 165 4.71 0.81 11.22
C VAL A 165 5.00 2.04 10.38
N MET A 166 5.91 1.90 9.43
CA MET A 166 6.02 2.83 8.30
C MET A 166 5.23 2.24 7.12
N LYS A 167 4.59 3.09 6.31
CA LYS A 167 3.95 2.60 5.08
C LYS A 167 5.04 2.39 4.03
N VAL A 168 5.34 1.13 3.73
CA VAL A 168 6.33 0.76 2.71
C VAL A 168 5.63 0.33 1.44
N ARG A 169 6.13 0.80 0.30
CA ARG A 169 5.77 0.30 -1.02
C ARG A 169 7.04 -0.21 -1.71
N PHE A 170 7.02 -1.49 -2.05
CA PHE A 170 8.06 -2.11 -2.87
C PHE A 170 7.53 -2.30 -4.29
N MET A 171 8.24 -1.77 -5.28
CA MET A 171 7.91 -1.88 -6.69
C MET A 171 8.99 -2.70 -7.39
N PRO A 172 8.68 -3.94 -7.80
CA PRO A 172 9.66 -4.78 -8.48
C PRO A 172 10.08 -4.14 -9.80
N SER A 173 11.38 -4.06 -10.04
CA SER A 173 11.98 -3.55 -11.27
C SER A 173 12.87 -4.61 -11.91
N SER A 174 13.02 -4.57 -13.24
CA SER A 174 13.98 -5.39 -13.98
C SER A 174 15.38 -4.77 -14.07
N THR A 175 15.60 -3.62 -13.42
CA THR A 175 16.89 -2.91 -13.42
C THR A 175 17.79 -3.38 -12.29
N ASP A 176 19.10 -3.43 -12.53
CA ASP A 176 20.12 -3.65 -11.48
C ASP A 176 20.41 -2.36 -10.69
N ALA A 177 19.34 -1.72 -10.21
CA ALA A 177 19.40 -0.50 -9.42
C ALA A 177 18.36 -0.56 -8.31
N ILE A 178 18.69 0.08 -7.19
CA ILE A 178 17.77 0.37 -6.10
C ILE A 178 17.50 1.87 -6.12
N HIS A 179 16.23 2.22 -6.29
CA HIS A 179 15.72 3.59 -6.15
C HIS A 179 14.89 3.66 -4.87
N LEU A 180 15.33 4.47 -3.92
CA LEU A 180 14.67 4.59 -2.62
C LEU A 180 14.24 6.04 -2.39
N GLN A 181 13.00 6.21 -1.94
CA GLN A 181 12.45 7.51 -1.57
C GLN A 181 11.79 7.43 -0.20
N LEU A 182 12.29 8.23 0.75
CA LEU A 182 11.71 8.37 2.08
C LEU A 182 10.98 9.71 2.18
N TYR A 183 9.73 9.63 2.62
CA TYR A 183 8.87 10.77 2.91
C TYR A 183 8.65 10.82 4.41
N LEU A 184 8.80 12.00 5.00
CA LEU A 184 8.57 12.27 6.41
C LEU A 184 7.43 13.29 6.51
N ARG A 185 6.50 13.06 7.43
CA ARG A 185 5.45 14.02 7.82
C ARG A 185 5.78 14.68 9.14
#